data_AF-A0AAJ2G927-F1
#
_entry.id   AF-A0AAJ2G927-F1
#
_cell.length_a   1.000
_cell.length_b   1.000
_cell.length_c   1.000
_cell.angle_alpha   90.00
_cell.angle_beta   90.00
_cell.angle_gamma   90.00
#
_symmetry.space_group_name_H-M   'P 1'
#
loop_
_entity.id
_entity.type
_entity.pdbx_description
1 polymer ?
#
loop_
_entity_poly.entity_id
_entity_poly.type
_entity_poly.pdbx_seq_one_letter_code
_entity_poly.pdbx_strand_id
1 'polypeptide(L)' 'MKSRFEWQVGYAAFSYNKSEIKRVYRYIENQEEHYYGISFPEEYLNMLVKNGVELQEQYLFHAPV' A
#
# COMPACT_ATOMS: atom_id res chain seq x y z
N MET A 1 6.95 22.12 13.81
CA MET A 1 5.47 22.03 13.98
C MET A 1 5.16 20.74 14.71
N LYS A 2 4.43 20.77 15.83
CA LYS A 2 3.83 19.56 16.40
C LYS A 2 2.61 19.24 15.54
N SER A 3 2.71 18.26 14.65
CA SER A 3 1.52 17.74 13.97
C SER A 3 0.59 17.13 15.02
N ARG A 4 -0.73 17.36 14.87
CA ARG A 4 -1.71 16.66 15.71
C ARG A 4 -1.64 15.19 15.32
N PHE A 5 -1.59 14.29 16.31
CA PHE A 5 -1.72 12.87 16.03
C PHE A 5 -3.10 12.62 15.42
N GLU A 6 -3.12 12.02 14.22
CA GLU A 6 -4.33 11.66 13.50
C GLU A 6 -4.16 10.25 12.93
N TRP A 7 -5.24 9.48 12.97
CA TRP A 7 -5.28 8.19 12.31
C TRP A 7 -5.34 8.37 10.80
N GLN A 8 -4.73 7.43 10.08
CA GLN A 8 -4.84 7.32 8.63
C GLN A 8 -6.31 7.25 8.19
N VAL A 9 -6.69 8.06 7.20
CA VAL A 9 -8.08 8.23 6.76
C VAL A 9 -8.59 7.06 5.90
N GLY A 10 -7.71 6.22 5.34
CA GLY A 10 -8.14 5.06 4.55
C GLY A 10 -7.04 4.02 4.37
N TYR A 11 -7.39 2.75 4.19
CA TYR A 11 -6.46 1.61 4.12
C TYR A 11 -6.83 0.65 2.99
N ALA A 12 -5.91 -0.24 2.64
CA ALA A 12 -6.11 -1.33 1.69
C ALA A 12 -5.86 -2.68 2.36
N ALA A 13 -6.67 -3.70 2.03
CA ALA A 13 -6.52 -5.05 2.55
C ALA A 13 -6.50 -6.05 1.40
N PHE A 14 -5.50 -6.93 1.40
CA PHE A 14 -5.30 -7.96 0.39
C PHE A 14 -5.21 -9.33 1.05
N SER A 15 -5.86 -10.33 0.44
CA SER A 15 -5.82 -11.72 0.92
C SER A 15 -4.76 -12.52 0.17
N TYR A 16 -3.99 -13.32 0.90
CA TYR A 16 -2.95 -14.19 0.34
C TYR A 16 -3.06 -15.60 0.92
N ASN A 17 -2.55 -16.59 0.19
CA ASN A 17 -2.49 -17.97 0.65
C ASN A 17 -1.42 -18.14 1.74
N LYS A 18 -1.60 -19.14 2.62
CA LYS A 18 -0.64 -19.47 3.68
C LYS A 18 0.78 -19.72 3.15
N SER A 19 0.89 -20.29 1.95
CA SER A 19 2.18 -20.54 1.28
C SER A 19 2.93 -19.24 0.93
N GLU A 20 2.23 -18.10 0.85
CA GLU A 20 2.78 -16.81 0.46
C GLU A 20 3.27 -15.98 1.66
N ILE A 21 3.11 -16.46 2.90
CA ILE A 21 3.54 -15.77 4.12
C ILE A 21 5.00 -15.33 4.04
N LYS A 22 5.90 -16.19 3.53
CA LYS A 22 7.33 -15.83 3.39
C LYS A 22 7.56 -14.66 2.44
N ARG A 23 6.71 -14.52 1.41
CA ARG A 23 6.79 -13.39 0.46
C ARG A 23 6.29 -12.11 1.12
N VAL A 24 5.18 -12.18 1.85
CA VAL A 24 4.62 -11.02 2.59
C VAL A 24 5.58 -10.56 3.69
N TYR A 25 6.18 -11.50 4.43
CA TYR A 25 7.20 -11.19 5.45
C TYR A 25 8.37 -10.40 4.84
N ARG A 26 8.97 -10.92 3.76
CA ARG A 26 10.09 -10.23 3.10
C ARG A 26 9.68 -8.88 2.53
N TYR A 27 8.46 -8.74 2.04
CA TYR A 27 7.93 -7.46 1.57
C TYR A 27 7.93 -6.42 2.72
N ILE A 28 7.40 -6.78 3.89
CA ILE A 28 7.36 -5.90 5.07
C ILE A 28 8.77 -5.60 5.60
N GLU A 29 9.64 -6.61 5.65
CA GLU A 29 11.02 -6.46 6.15
C GLU A 29 11.85 -5.47 5.32
N ASN A 30 11.62 -5.41 4.00
CA ASN A 30 12.37 -4.54 3.08
C ASN A 30 11.62 -3.25 2.71
N GLN A 31 10.51 -2.91 3.39
CA GLN A 31 9.69 -1.75 3.06
C GLN A 31 10.46 -0.43 3.16
N GLU A 32 11.27 -0.24 4.21
CA GLU A 32 12.06 0.99 4.40
C GLU A 32 13.00 1.26 3.21
N GLU A 33 13.65 0.22 2.69
CA GLU A 33 14.52 0.32 1.51
C GLU A 33 13.72 0.60 0.23
N HIS A 34 12.53 0.02 0.09
CA HIS A 34 11.65 0.22 -1.06
C HIS A 34 11.08 1.64 -1.14
N TYR A 35 10.77 2.24 0.01
CA TYR A 35 10.22 3.60 0.12
C TYR A 35 11.21 4.72 -0.29
N TYR A 36 12.48 4.39 -0.55
CA TYR A 36 13.43 5.35 -1.14
C TYR A 36 13.25 5.54 -2.67
N GLY A 37 12.59 4.59 -3.35
CA GLY A 37 12.50 4.59 -4.82
C GLY A 37 11.10 4.58 -5.42
N ILE A 38 10.07 4.31 -4.60
CA ILE A 38 8.66 4.22 -5.02
C ILE A 38 7.78 5.01 -4.04
N SER A 39 6.88 5.81 -4.58
CA SER A 39 5.88 6.52 -3.78
C SER A 39 4.73 5.60 -3.36
N PHE A 40 4.08 5.91 -2.23
CA PHE A 40 2.93 5.14 -1.75
C PHE A 40 1.80 4.97 -2.80
N PRO A 41 1.39 6.00 -3.55
CA PRO A 41 0.38 5.83 -4.60
C PRO A 41 0.79 4.85 -5.69
N GLU A 42 2.05 4.91 -6.14
CA GLU A 42 2.58 3.97 -7.14
C GLU A 42 2.59 2.53 -6.62
N GLU A 43 3.02 2.33 -5.37
CA GLU A 43 3.00 1.02 -4.73
C GLU A 43 1.58 0.47 -4.60
N TYR A 44 0.64 1.31 -4.17
CA TYR A 44 -0.76 0.94 -4.04
C TYR A 44 -1.37 0.52 -5.39
N LEU A 45 -1.14 1.29 -6.46
CA LEU A 45 -1.62 0.93 -7.81
C LEU A 45 -1.00 -0.39 -8.29
N ASN A 46 0.29 -0.60 -8.05
CA ASN A 46 0.94 -1.87 -8.36
C ASN A 46 0.32 -3.05 -7.59
N MET A 47 -0.05 -2.85 -6.32
CA MET A 47 -0.75 -3.88 -5.54
C MET A 47 -2.15 -4.19 -6.09
N LEU A 48 -2.90 -3.19 -6.55
CA LEU A 48 -4.21 -3.39 -7.19
C LEU A 48 -4.07 -4.23 -8.47
N VAL A 49 -3.18 -3.83 -9.37
CA VAL A 49 -2.93 -4.53 -10.64
C VAL A 49 -2.48 -5.96 -10.39
N LYS A 50 -1.54 -6.17 -9.45
CA LYS A 50 -1.03 -7.50 -9.10
C LYS A 50 -2.11 -8.45 -8.58
N ASN A 51 -3.13 -7.91 -7.90
CA ASN A 51 -4.25 -8.68 -7.38
C ASN A 51 -5.44 -8.72 -8.35
N GLY A 52 -5.27 -8.24 -9.59
CA GLY A 52 -6.31 -8.28 -10.62
C GLY A 52 -7.49 -7.34 -10.35
N VAL A 53 -7.30 -6.32 -9.52
CA VAL A 53 -8.31 -5.31 -9.27
C VAL A 53 -8.29 -4.31 -10.43
N GLU A 54 -9.42 -4.15 -11.10
CA GLU A 54 -9.58 -3.16 -12.16
C GLU A 54 -9.46 -1.74 -11.59
N LEU A 55 -8.65 -0.90 -12.23
CA LEU A 55 -8.42 0.47 -11.78
C LEU A 55 -9.70 1.28 -11.99
N GLN A 56 -10.38 1.61 -10.89
CA GLN A 56 -11.55 2.49 -10.87
C GLN A 56 -11.20 3.73 -10.04
N GLU A 57 -11.70 4.91 -10.43
CA GLU A 57 -11.38 6.18 -9.77
C GLU A 57 -11.64 6.17 -8.26
N GLN A 58 -12.64 5.39 -7.82
CA GLN A 58 -12.98 5.19 -6.41
C GLN A 58 -11.89 4.50 -5.57
N TYR A 59 -10.91 3.84 -6.20
CA TYR A 59 -9.77 3.25 -5.52
C TYR A 59 -8.58 4.21 -5.44
N LEU A 60 -8.58 5.30 -6.21
CA LEU A 60 -7.50 6.27 -6.15
C LEU A 60 -7.56 7.05 -4.84
N PHE A 61 -6.47 7.01 -4.06
CA PHE A 61 -6.32 7.90 -2.92
C PHE A 61 -6.23 9.34 -3.43
N HIS A 62 -7.31 10.09 -3.25
CA HIS A 62 -7.28 11.53 -3.40
C HIS A 62 -6.43 12.09 -2.26
N ALA A 63 -5.40 12.87 -2.59
CA ALA A 63 -4.55 13.50 -1.59
C ALA A 63 -5.42 14.26 -0.56
N PRO A 64 -5.08 14.25 0.74
CA PRO A 64 -5.77 15.11 1.69
C PRO A 64 -5.61 16.56 1.22
N VAL A 65 -6.74 17.25 1.05
CA VAL A 65 -6.82 18.72 0.91
C VAL A 65 -6.36 19.40 2.19
#